data_AF-A0A1J5K841-F1
#
_entry.id   AF-A0A1J5K841-F1
#
_cell.length_a   1.000
_cell.length_b   1.000
_cell.length_c   1.000
_cell.angle_alpha   90.00
_cell.angle_beta   90.00
_cell.angle_gamma   90.00
#
_symmetry.space_group_name_H-M   'P 1'
#
loop_
_entity.id
_entity.type
_entity.pdbx_description
1 polymer ?
#
loop_
_entity_poly.entity_id
_entity_poly.type
_entity_poly.pdbx_seq_one_letter_code
_entity_poly.pdbx_strand_id
1 'polypeptide(L)'
;MRLLIIILFISCSSPTPLSTKKVNLAIFDKVINSNSYGGITQDTINIISISPKGEFPISRIRRFHRRYDFKVKLTFNQDCYQLGDTCLSLRTYQGISNKEIYRLRSKDEVIERNYFISFIKTAEGWAPYDLSKNVEKDRKPSSQH
;
A
#
# COMPACT_ATOMS: atom_id res chain seq x y z
N MET A 1 -12.10 19.57 56.24
CA MET A 1 -11.48 18.50 55.45
C MET A 1 -11.31 18.99 54.02
N ARG A 2 -10.07 19.19 53.55
CA ARG A 2 -9.79 19.70 52.21
C ARG A 2 -9.81 18.54 51.21
N LEU A 3 -10.76 18.55 50.29
CA LEU A 3 -10.89 17.58 49.21
C LEU A 3 -9.80 17.88 48.16
N LEU A 4 -8.72 17.10 48.16
CA LEU A 4 -7.68 17.14 47.14
C LEU A 4 -8.21 16.38 45.91
N ILE A 5 -8.71 17.11 44.92
CA ILE A 5 -9.03 16.57 43.61
C ILE A 5 -7.69 16.33 42.90
N ILE A 6 -7.24 15.08 42.88
CA ILE A 6 -6.13 14.63 42.04
C ILE A 6 -6.66 14.59 40.61
N ILE A 7 -6.45 15.67 39.86
CA ILE A 7 -6.62 15.69 38.41
C ILE A 7 -5.47 14.85 37.85
N LEU A 8 -5.74 13.57 37.59
CA LEU A 8 -4.89 12.74 36.74
C LEU A 8 -4.87 13.40 35.37
N PHE A 9 -3.79 14.14 35.09
CA PHE A 9 -3.39 14.48 33.73
C PHE A 9 -3.15 13.16 33.01
N ILE A 10 -4.17 12.63 32.34
CA ILE A 10 -3.99 11.67 31.24
C ILE A 10 -3.19 12.47 30.23
N SER A 11 -1.88 12.30 30.25
CA SER A 11 -1.00 12.80 29.22
C SER A 11 -1.56 12.26 27.90
N CYS A 12 -2.19 13.13 27.13
CA CYS A 12 -2.40 12.90 25.71
C CYS A 12 -1.01 12.93 25.06
N SER A 13 -0.23 11.87 25.30
CA SER A 13 0.95 11.59 24.51
C SER A 13 0.47 11.54 23.06
N SER A 14 1.00 12.46 22.26
CA SER A 14 0.83 12.40 20.81
C SER A 14 1.16 10.97 20.37
N PRO A 15 0.28 10.31 19.60
CA PRO A 15 0.50 8.92 19.22
C PRO A 15 1.89 8.78 18.59
N THR A 16 2.56 7.69 18.93
CA THR A 16 3.89 7.35 18.40
C THR A 16 3.88 7.46 16.87
N PRO A 17 4.92 8.07 16.27
CA PRO A 17 5.00 8.24 14.83
C PRO A 17 5.06 6.88 14.13
N LEU A 18 4.66 6.88 12.86
CA LEU A 18 4.72 5.70 12.01
C LEU A 18 6.14 5.16 11.91
N SER A 19 6.34 3.89 12.24
CA SER A 19 7.63 3.23 12.07
C SER A 19 7.95 3.04 10.59
N THR A 20 9.09 3.58 10.13
CA THR A 20 9.58 3.44 8.75
C THR A 20 9.64 1.98 8.30
N LYS A 21 10.05 1.06 9.19
CA LYS A 21 10.10 -0.37 8.89
C LYS A 21 8.71 -0.95 8.58
N LYS A 22 7.70 -0.63 9.39
CA LYS A 22 6.31 -1.09 9.19
C LYS A 22 5.73 -0.51 7.90
N VAL A 23 6.03 0.75 7.59
CA VAL A 23 5.62 1.40 6.35
C VAL A 23 6.25 0.71 5.15
N ASN A 24 7.57 0.48 5.15
CA ASN A 24 8.25 -0.17 4.04
C ASN A 24 7.75 -1.58 3.77
N LEU A 25 7.49 -2.38 4.82
CA LEU A 25 6.89 -3.71 4.69
C LEU A 25 5.49 -3.63 4.10
N ALA A 26 4.63 -2.74 4.59
CA ALA A 26 3.29 -2.57 4.06
C ALA A 26 3.30 -2.10 2.59
N ILE A 27 4.28 -1.29 2.18
CA ILE A 27 4.47 -0.89 0.77
C ILE A 27 4.92 -2.08 -0.06
N PHE A 28 5.86 -2.89 0.44
CA PHE A 28 6.30 -4.10 -0.23
C PHE A 28 5.11 -5.04 -0.48
N ASP A 29 4.34 -5.37 0.55
CA ASP A 29 3.16 -6.24 0.44
C ASP A 29 2.14 -5.65 -0.54
N LYS A 30 1.92 -4.33 -0.49
CA LYS A 30 1.00 -3.65 -1.41
C LYS A 30 1.47 -3.71 -2.86
N VAL A 31 2.77 -3.51 -3.10
CA VAL A 31 3.38 -3.61 -4.44
C VAL A 31 3.23 -5.04 -4.95
N ILE A 32 3.60 -6.06 -4.19
CA ILE A 32 3.51 -7.45 -4.65
C ILE A 32 2.04 -7.85 -4.91
N ASN A 33 1.12 -7.53 -4.00
CA ASN A 33 -0.29 -7.91 -4.14
C ASN A 33 -1.02 -7.16 -5.25
N SER A 34 -0.68 -5.90 -5.52
CA SER A 34 -1.33 -5.13 -6.60
C SER A 34 -0.86 -5.58 -7.98
N ASN A 35 0.22 -6.38 -8.04
CA ASN A 35 0.84 -6.81 -9.27
C ASN A 35 0.86 -8.34 -9.44
N SER A 36 0.38 -9.13 -8.46
CA SER A 36 0.25 -10.58 -8.61
C SER A 36 -1.01 -10.94 -9.41
N TYR A 37 -0.90 -11.93 -10.31
CA TYR A 37 -2.03 -12.49 -11.05
C TYR A 37 -2.23 -13.94 -10.62
N GLY A 38 -3.39 -14.28 -10.06
CA GLY A 38 -3.71 -15.64 -9.64
C GLY A 38 -2.81 -16.22 -8.54
N GLY A 39 -2.16 -15.37 -7.72
CA GLY A 39 -1.28 -15.82 -6.64
C GLY A 39 0.11 -16.28 -7.09
N ILE A 40 0.42 -16.25 -8.39
CA ILE A 40 1.79 -16.40 -8.89
C ILE A 40 2.51 -15.11 -8.54
N THR A 41 3.38 -15.15 -7.53
CA THR A 41 4.18 -14.00 -7.15
C THR A 41 5.14 -13.64 -8.28
N GLN A 42 5.15 -12.35 -8.60
CA GLN A 42 6.14 -11.74 -9.46
C GLN A 42 7.43 -11.59 -8.65
N ASP A 43 8.13 -12.70 -8.42
CA ASP A 43 9.52 -12.69 -7.90
C ASP A 43 10.44 -11.82 -8.79
N THR A 44 9.92 -11.40 -9.94
CA THR A 44 10.51 -10.47 -10.88
C THR A 44 10.56 -9.03 -10.40
N ILE A 45 9.73 -8.55 -9.47
CA ILE A 45 9.72 -7.12 -9.07
C ILE A 45 10.66 -6.85 -7.90
N ASN A 46 11.57 -5.89 -8.10
CA ASN A 46 12.41 -5.31 -7.04
C ASN A 46 12.00 -3.87 -6.73
N ILE A 47 11.89 -3.52 -5.45
CA ILE A 47 11.68 -2.14 -5.00
C ILE A 47 13.04 -1.48 -4.77
N ILE A 48 13.36 -0.43 -5.55
CA ILE A 48 14.63 0.30 -5.44
C ILE A 48 14.53 1.45 -4.45
N SER A 49 13.39 2.15 -4.44
CA SER A 49 13.20 3.28 -3.53
C SER A 49 11.72 3.51 -3.23
N ILE A 50 11.49 4.07 -2.05
CA ILE A 50 10.18 4.47 -1.54
C ILE A 50 10.32 5.92 -1.07
N SER A 51 9.45 6.80 -1.57
CA SER A 51 9.42 8.21 -1.19
C SER A 51 8.00 8.66 -0.82
N PRO A 52 7.78 9.30 0.33
CA PRO A 52 6.47 9.80 0.70
C PRO A 52 6.06 10.98 -0.19
N LYS A 53 4.79 11.04 -0.59
CA LYS A 53 4.20 12.15 -1.37
C LYS A 53 3.30 13.05 -0.53
N GLY A 54 2.74 12.55 0.57
CA GLY A 54 1.87 13.34 1.44
C GLY A 54 0.81 12.50 2.15
N GLU A 55 0.09 13.17 3.05
CA GLU A 55 -1.01 12.61 3.84
C GLU A 55 -2.36 13.09 3.29
N PHE A 56 -3.32 12.17 3.14
CA PHE A 56 -4.68 12.42 2.71
C PHE A 56 -5.69 11.81 3.70
N PRO A 57 -6.69 12.54 4.19
CA PRO A 57 -7.71 11.99 5.06
C PRO A 57 -8.76 11.19 4.27
N ILE A 58 -9.15 9.99 4.74
CA ILE A 58 -10.29 9.22 4.20
C ILE A 58 -11.47 9.37 5.17
N SER A 59 -12.65 9.74 4.66
CA SER A 59 -13.83 10.04 5.49
C SER A 59 -14.67 8.81 5.85
N ARG A 60 -14.82 8.57 7.16
CA ARG A 60 -16.09 8.26 7.88
C ARG A 60 -15.88 8.23 9.41
N ILE A 61 -14.64 8.07 9.87
CA ILE A 61 -14.19 8.27 11.27
C ILE A 61 -12.86 9.05 11.26
N ARG A 62 -12.91 10.38 11.01
CA ARG A 62 -11.73 11.24 10.69
C ARG A 62 -10.57 11.23 11.70
N ARG A 63 -10.77 10.83 12.96
CA ARG A 63 -9.70 10.87 13.99
C ARG A 63 -8.74 9.69 13.97
N PHE A 64 -9.17 8.56 13.40
CA PHE A 64 -8.43 7.31 13.53
C PHE A 64 -7.99 6.73 12.19
N HIS A 65 -8.30 7.35 11.05
CA HIS A 65 -7.89 6.89 9.72
C HIS A 65 -7.11 7.94 8.95
N ARG A 66 -5.99 7.53 8.34
CA ARG A 66 -5.16 8.36 7.47
C ARG A 66 -4.72 7.57 6.24
N ARG A 67 -4.61 8.21 5.09
CA ARG A 67 -3.97 7.66 3.90
C ARG A 67 -2.65 8.38 3.68
N TYR A 68 -1.61 7.64 3.35
CA TYR A 68 -0.36 8.22 2.87
C TYR A 68 -0.08 7.70 1.48
N ASP A 69 0.31 8.62 0.60
CA ASP A 69 0.72 8.31 -0.75
C ASP A 69 2.24 8.21 -0.81
N PHE A 70 2.73 7.25 -1.57
CA PHE A 70 4.14 6.95 -1.77
C PHE A 70 4.43 6.83 -3.25
N LYS A 71 5.51 7.45 -3.70
CA LYS A 71 6.13 7.16 -4.99
C LYS A 71 7.15 6.05 -4.78
N VAL A 72 7.00 4.98 -5.56
CA VAL A 72 7.86 3.79 -5.50
C VAL A 72 8.55 3.62 -6.85
N LYS A 73 9.87 3.42 -6.82
CA LYS A 73 10.66 3.02 -7.98
C LYS A 73 10.85 1.51 -7.97
N LEU A 74 10.54 0.87 -9.09
CA LEU A 74 10.65 -0.58 -9.26
C LEU A 74 11.58 -0.91 -10.42
N THR A 75 12.28 -2.04 -10.33
CA THR A 75 12.94 -2.72 -11.45
C THR A 75 12.44 -4.15 -11.55
N PHE A 76 12.77 -4.80 -12.67
CA PHE A 76 12.53 -6.22 -12.84
C PHE A 76 13.86 -7.00 -12.76
N ASN A 77 13.86 -8.23 -12.25
CA ASN A 77 15.08 -9.06 -12.13
C ASN A 77 15.08 -10.24 -13.13
N GLN A 78 13.95 -10.45 -13.82
CA GLN A 78 13.71 -11.44 -14.87
C GLN A 78 12.70 -10.88 -15.87
N ASP A 79 12.51 -11.59 -16.98
CA ASP A 79 11.50 -11.22 -17.98
C ASP A 79 10.11 -11.25 -17.35
N CYS A 80 9.44 -10.10 -17.38
CA CYS A 80 8.10 -9.96 -16.82
C CYS A 80 7.12 -10.72 -17.73
N TYR A 81 6.55 -11.81 -17.26
CA TYR A 81 5.49 -12.53 -17.99
C TYR A 81 4.25 -11.62 -18.14
N GLN A 82 3.54 -11.71 -19.28
CA GLN A 82 2.42 -10.84 -19.67
C GLN A 82 1.14 -11.01 -18.80
N LEU A 83 1.26 -10.81 -17.49
CA LEU A 83 0.19 -11.11 -16.53
C LEU A 83 -0.45 -9.85 -15.91
N GLY A 84 -0.03 -8.64 -16.31
CA GLY A 84 -0.73 -7.39 -15.93
C GLY A 84 -0.05 -6.11 -16.44
N ASP A 85 -0.75 -4.96 -16.33
CA ASP A 85 -0.31 -3.61 -16.76
C ASP A 85 1.07 -3.23 -16.19
N THR A 86 1.38 -3.79 -15.03
CA THR A 86 2.70 -4.17 -14.49
C THR A 86 3.85 -4.22 -15.49
N CYS A 87 3.79 -5.32 -16.23
CA CYS A 87 4.79 -5.87 -17.12
C CYS A 87 4.74 -5.25 -18.52
N LEU A 88 3.75 -4.40 -18.79
CA LEU A 88 3.55 -3.78 -20.09
C LEU A 88 4.00 -2.31 -20.06
N SER A 89 4.70 -1.91 -21.11
CA SER A 89 4.94 -0.50 -21.42
C SER A 89 4.05 -0.10 -22.60
N LEU A 90 3.30 1.00 -22.42
CA LEU A 90 2.50 1.58 -23.48
C LEU A 90 3.44 2.17 -24.53
N ARG A 91 3.24 1.77 -25.77
CA ARG A 91 3.88 2.32 -26.96
C ARG A 91 2.81 3.07 -27.75
N THR A 92 2.85 4.39 -27.68
CA THR A 92 2.03 5.25 -28.52
C THR A 92 2.69 5.41 -29.89
N TYR A 93 1.99 5.04 -30.94
CA TYR A 93 2.40 5.34 -32.31
C TYR A 93 1.67 6.60 -32.79
N GLN A 94 2.43 7.57 -33.31
CA GLN A 94 1.86 8.71 -34.01
C GLN A 94 1.38 8.25 -35.39
N GLY A 95 0.15 7.76 -35.46
CA GLY A 95 -0.54 7.41 -36.68
C GLY A 95 -2.04 7.65 -36.51
N ILE A 96 -2.75 7.89 -37.63
CA ILE A 96 -4.12 8.41 -37.74
C ILE A 96 -5.17 7.73 -36.83
N SER A 97 -4.88 6.54 -36.28
CA SER A 97 -5.79 5.79 -35.41
C SER A 97 -5.44 5.77 -33.90
N ASN A 98 -4.36 6.42 -33.43
CA ASN A 98 -3.93 6.47 -32.02
C ASN A 98 -4.18 5.16 -31.23
N LYS A 99 -3.88 4.00 -31.84
CA LYS A 99 -4.06 2.72 -31.17
C LYS A 99 -2.99 2.57 -30.10
N GLU A 100 -3.43 2.27 -28.88
CA GLU A 100 -2.55 1.88 -27.77
C GLU A 100 -1.97 0.49 -28.07
N ILE A 101 -0.65 0.41 -28.22
CA ILE A 101 0.06 -0.85 -28.42
C ILE A 101 0.93 -1.09 -27.19
N TYR A 102 0.84 -2.28 -26.60
CA TYR A 102 1.64 -2.63 -25.43
C TYR A 102 2.81 -3.53 -25.84
N ARG A 103 3.96 -3.34 -25.18
CA ARG A 103 5.11 -4.25 -25.27
C ARG A 103 5.56 -4.71 -23.89
N LEU A 104 6.24 -5.85 -23.83
CA LEU A 104 6.91 -6.29 -22.61
C LEU A 104 7.97 -5.28 -22.17
N ARG A 105 8.05 -5.05 -20.85
CA ARG A 105 9.12 -4.27 -20.23
C ARG A 105 10.43 -5.03 -20.21
N SER A 106 11.54 -4.31 -20.32
CA SER A 106 12.86 -4.93 -20.16
C SER A 106 13.14 -5.20 -18.68
N LYS A 107 13.95 -6.24 -18.41
CA LYS A 107 14.40 -6.61 -17.07
C LYS A 107 14.84 -5.39 -16.25
N ASP A 108 15.79 -4.59 -16.74
CA ASP A 108 16.32 -3.47 -15.96
C ASP A 108 15.54 -2.15 -16.14
N GLU A 109 14.31 -2.21 -16.66
CA GLU A 109 13.48 -1.01 -16.84
C GLU A 109 13.04 -0.45 -15.48
N VAL A 110 13.43 0.80 -15.20
CA VAL A 110 12.99 1.50 -13.99
C VAL A 110 11.61 2.10 -14.21
N ILE A 111 10.66 1.73 -13.36
CA ILE A 111 9.30 2.28 -13.39
C ILE A 111 9.00 3.06 -12.12
N GLU A 112 8.32 4.20 -12.27
CA GLU A 112 7.79 4.99 -11.16
C GLU A 112 6.28 4.78 -11.06
N ARG A 113 5.80 4.41 -9.87
CA ARG A 113 4.37 4.28 -9.58
C ARG A 113 4.00 4.90 -8.25
N ASN A 114 2.77 5.38 -8.14
CA ASN A 114 2.23 5.86 -6.89
C ASN A 114 1.40 4.75 -6.24
N TYR A 115 1.67 4.47 -4.98
CA TYR A 115 0.90 3.56 -4.14
C TYR A 115 0.37 4.33 -2.95
N PHE A 116 -0.78 3.91 -2.42
CA PHE A 116 -1.32 4.48 -1.19
C PHE A 116 -1.50 3.40 -0.14
N ILE A 117 -1.29 3.78 1.12
CA ILE A 117 -1.54 2.94 2.29
C ILE A 117 -2.46 3.69 3.22
N SER A 118 -3.50 2.99 3.68
CA SER A 118 -4.35 3.46 4.76
C SER A 118 -3.75 3.03 6.09
N PHE A 119 -3.89 3.85 7.11
CA PHE A 119 -3.43 3.60 8.47
C PHE A 119 -4.59 3.85 9.43
N ILE A 120 -4.65 3.02 10.47
CA ILE A 120 -5.59 3.15 11.57
C ILE A 120 -4.84 3.43 12.87
N LYS A 121 -5.43 4.27 13.73
CA LYS A 121 -4.89 4.53 15.07
C LYS A 121 -5.33 3.43 16.04
N THR A 122 -4.36 2.78 16.66
CA THR A 122 -4.51 1.72 17.68
C THR A 122 -4.05 2.23 19.05
N ALA A 123 -4.14 1.39 20.09
CA ALA A 123 -3.62 1.69 21.42
C ALA A 123 -2.09 1.87 21.44
N GLU A 124 -1.37 1.22 20.51
CA GLU A 124 0.10 1.25 20.42
C GLU A 124 0.64 2.37 19.52
N GLY A 125 -0.23 3.02 18.73
CA GLY A 125 0.15 4.04 17.76
C GLY A 125 -0.57 3.90 16.42
N TRP A 126 0.05 4.39 15.34
CA TRP A 126 -0.48 4.21 13.99
C TRP A 126 -0.02 2.88 13.38
N ALA A 127 -0.96 2.12 12.83
CA ALA A 127 -0.70 0.83 12.16
C ALA A 127 -1.25 0.81 10.73
N PRO A 128 -0.58 0.14 9.76
CA PRO A 128 -1.15 -0.07 8.44
C PRO A 128 -2.51 -0.75 8.53
N TYR A 129 -3.47 -0.23 7.79
CA TYR A 129 -4.79 -0.82 7.66
C TYR A 129 -4.72 -1.94 6.63
N ASP A 130 -4.72 -3.17 7.13
CA ASP A 130 -4.72 -4.37 6.30
C ASP A 130 -6.14 -4.60 5.73
N LEU A 131 -6.31 -4.33 4.44
CA LEU A 131 -7.55 -4.62 3.72
C LEU A 131 -7.77 -6.13 3.56
N SER A 132 -6.70 -6.94 3.51
CA SER A 132 -6.79 -8.38 3.23
C SER A 132 -7.36 -9.18 4.40
N LYS A 133 -7.06 -8.77 5.65
CA LYS A 133 -7.62 -9.40 6.86
C LYS A 133 -9.08 -9.05 7.15
N ASN A 134 -9.66 -8.09 6.43
CA ASN A 134 -11.06 -7.69 6.61
C ASN A 134 -11.99 -8.22 5.52
N VAL A 135 -11.47 -8.88 4.47
CA VAL A 135 -12.31 -9.57 3.47
C VAL A 135 -12.78 -10.94 3.98
N GLU A 136 -12.11 -11.52 4.98
CA GLU A 136 -12.51 -12.80 5.56
C GLU A 136 -13.61 -12.74 6.62
N LYS A 137 -14.10 -11.55 7.00
CA LYS A 137 -15.21 -11.43 7.96
C LYS A 137 -16.61 -11.59 7.35
N ASP A 138 -16.73 -11.64 6.03
CA ASP A 138 -18.00 -11.91 5.33
C ASP A 138 -18.02 -13.26 4.58
N ARG A 139 -16.99 -14.10 4.73
CA ARG A 139 -17.15 -15.52 4.44
C ARG A 139 -17.79 -16.15 5.67
N LYS A 140 -19.10 -16.38 5.59
CA LYS A 140 -19.84 -17.24 6.54
C LYS A 140 -18.96 -18.43 6.90
N PRO A 141 -18.85 -18.81 8.18
CA PRO A 141 -18.22 -20.08 8.52
C PRO A 141 -18.93 -21.15 7.69
N SER A 142 -18.18 -21.86 6.85
CA SER A 142 -18.70 -23.06 6.20
C SER A 142 -19.21 -23.95 7.31
N SER A 143 -20.52 -24.15 7.35
CA SER A 143 -21.15 -25.14 8.21
C SER A 143 -20.43 -26.45 7.97
N GLN A 144 -19.74 -26.96 8.98
CA GLN A 144 -19.27 -28.33 8.99
C GLN A 144 -20.51 -29.22 8.92
N HIS A 145 -20.61 -29.98 7.84
CA HIS A 145 -21.41 -31.20 7.74
C HIS A 145 -20.55 -32.25 7.05
#